data_AF-A0A4U6WPD2-F1
#
_entry.id   AF-A0A4U6WPD2-F1
#
_cell.length_a   1.000
_cell.length_b   1.000
_cell.length_c   1.000
_cell.angle_alpha   90.00
_cell.angle_beta   90.00
_cell.angle_gamma   90.00
#
_symmetry.space_group_name_H-M   'P 1'
#
loop_
_entity.id
_entity.type
_entity.pdbx_description
1 polymer ?
#
loop_
_entity_poly.entity_id
_entity_poly.type
_entity_poly.pdbx_seq_one_letter_code
_entity_poly.pdbx_strand_id
1 'polypeptide(L)'
;MELPSYSCVLCTHNKEETLFHLILECPFAQECWINIGLFANLTEEPYNILNSLRIQLQTVFTQVVLRVKEEWKQSMLEWLEHIL
;
A
#
# COMPACT_ATOMS: atom_id res chain seq x y z
N MET A 1 -30.86 25.00 9.68
CA MET A 1 -30.04 24.26 8.70
C MET A 1 -28.70 24.01 9.36
N GLU A 2 -28.32 22.76 9.56
CA GLU A 2 -26.96 22.40 9.98
C GLU A 2 -26.07 22.45 8.74
N LEU A 3 -24.88 23.06 8.86
CA LEU A 3 -23.91 23.09 7.77
C LEU A 3 -23.26 21.71 7.64
N PRO A 4 -22.98 21.23 6.41
CA PRO A 4 -22.24 19.99 6.23
C PRO A 4 -20.84 20.12 6.83
N SER A 5 -20.41 19.07 7.53
CA SER A 5 -19.03 18.94 8.00
C SER A 5 -18.15 18.49 6.86
N TYR A 6 -17.04 19.18 6.64
CA TYR A 6 -15.97 18.79 5.71
C TYR A 6 -14.79 18.14 6.43
N SER A 7 -14.95 17.79 7.71
CA SER A 7 -13.92 17.10 8.47
C SER A 7 -13.79 15.64 8.02
N CYS A 8 -12.55 15.19 7.87
CA CYS A 8 -12.23 13.80 7.57
C CYS A 8 -12.79 12.86 8.65
N VAL A 9 -13.62 11.91 8.22
CA VAL A 9 -14.23 10.90 9.12
C VAL A 9 -13.30 9.75 9.48
N LEU A 10 -12.19 9.61 8.75
CA LEU A 10 -11.21 8.52 8.90
C LEU A 10 -10.16 8.81 9.99
N CYS A 11 -10.16 10.00 10.58
CA CYS A 11 -9.27 10.32 11.69
C CYS A 11 -9.92 11.27 12.70
N THR A 12 -9.37 11.32 13.91
CA THR A 12 -9.87 12.16 15.01
C THR A 12 -9.24 13.55 15.03
N HIS A 13 -8.46 13.92 14.01
CA HIS A 13 -7.73 15.19 13.96
C HIS A 13 -8.60 16.40 13.61
N ASN A 14 -9.89 16.19 13.30
CA ASN A 14 -10.81 17.23 12.87
C ASN A 14 -10.23 18.11 11.74
N LYS A 15 -9.44 17.48 10.86
CA LYS A 15 -8.82 18.12 9.70
C LYS A 15 -9.77 18.02 8.51
N GLU A 16 -9.76 19.04 7.65
CA GLU A 16 -10.54 19.03 6.42
C GLU A 16 -10.18 17.83 5.54
N GLU A 17 -11.20 17.18 5.00
CA GLU A 17 -11.10 16.09 4.05
C GLU A 17 -10.65 16.63 2.69
N THR A 18 -9.35 16.56 2.45
CA THR A 18 -8.76 16.85 1.14
C THR A 18 -8.17 15.59 0.54
N LEU A 19 -7.96 15.56 -0.78
CA LEU A 19 -7.28 14.44 -1.44
C LEU A 19 -5.88 14.20 -0.86
N PHE A 20 -5.14 15.28 -0.55
CA PHE A 20 -3.82 15.17 0.05
C PHE A 20 -3.90 14.51 1.43
N HIS A 21 -4.86 14.93 2.25
CA HIS A 21 -5.08 14.33 3.55
C HIS A 21 -5.48 12.85 3.43
N LEU A 22 -6.51 12.53 2.64
CA LEU A 22 -7.04 11.17 2.50
C LEU A 22 -6.02 10.16 1.97
N ILE A 23 -5.06 10.61 1.15
CA ILE A 23 -4.11 9.71 0.49
C ILE A 23 -2.78 9.64 1.25
N LEU A 24 -2.30 10.75 1.82
CA LEU A 24 -0.92 10.87 2.32
C LEU A 24 -0.82 11.16 3.82
N GLU A 25 -1.62 12.09 4.35
CA GLU A 25 -1.45 12.55 5.74
C GLU A 25 -2.36 11.87 6.76
N CYS A 26 -3.49 11.31 6.31
CA CYS A 26 -4.47 10.70 7.20
C CYS A 26 -3.82 9.50 7.91
N PRO A 27 -3.84 9.42 9.24
CA PRO A 27 -3.27 8.29 9.97
C PRO A 27 -3.80 6.95 9.49
N PHE A 28 -5.10 6.87 9.20
CA PHE A 28 -5.73 5.69 8.61
C PHE A 28 -5.09 5.31 7.26
N ALA A 29 -4.83 6.29 6.39
CA ALA A 29 -4.18 6.03 5.10
C ALA A 29 -2.72 5.60 5.29
N GLN A 30 -1.99 6.20 6.23
CA GLN A 30 -0.62 5.82 6.56
C GLN A 30 -0.54 4.38 7.09
N GLU A 31 -1.43 4.00 7.99
CA GLU A 31 -1.55 2.62 8.46
C GLU A 31 -1.86 1.66 7.32
N CYS A 32 -2.76 2.03 6.41
CA CYS A 32 -3.02 1.24 5.20
C CYS A 32 -1.75 1.01 4.38
N TRP A 33 -0.95 2.06 4.15
CA TRP A 33 0.32 1.93 3.41
C TRP A 33 1.31 1.01 4.13
N ILE A 34 1.48 1.19 5.43
CA ILE A 34 2.38 0.37 6.26
C ILE A 34 1.97 -1.11 6.23
N ASN A 35 0.67 -1.40 6.30
CA ASN A 35 0.14 -2.77 6.29
C ASN A 35 0.49 -3.54 5.01
N ILE A 36 0.68 -2.85 3.88
CA ILE A 36 1.11 -3.45 2.62
C ILE A 36 2.61 -3.22 2.34
N GLY A 37 3.36 -2.76 3.33
CA GLY A 37 4.82 -2.57 3.27
C GLY A 37 5.27 -1.36 2.45
N LEU A 38 4.42 -0.34 2.33
CA LEU A 38 4.75 0.92 1.65
C LEU A 38 4.95 2.05 2.67
N PHE A 39 5.93 2.91 2.40
CA PHE A 39 6.32 4.00 3.29
C PHE A 39 6.34 5.32 2.53
N ALA A 40 5.45 6.24 2.91
CA ALA A 40 5.39 7.58 2.35
C ALA A 40 6.35 8.52 3.09
N ASN A 41 7.21 9.23 2.35
CA ASN A 41 8.04 10.29 2.94
C ASN A 41 7.34 11.65 2.84
N LEU A 42 6.63 12.04 3.90
CA LEU A 42 5.86 13.30 3.92
C LEU A 42 6.70 14.58 3.89
N THR A 43 8.03 14.50 3.90
CA THR A 43 8.90 15.67 3.71
C THR A 43 9.08 16.05 2.25
N GLU A 44 8.60 15.24 1.30
CA GLU A 44 8.73 15.48 -0.13
C GLU A 44 7.49 16.16 -0.74
N GLU A 45 7.64 16.66 -1.97
CA GLU A 45 6.51 17.13 -2.76
C GLU A 45 5.51 16.00 -3.06
N PRO A 46 4.19 16.28 -3.09
CA PRO A 46 3.15 15.25 -3.22
C PRO A 46 3.36 14.30 -4.39
N TYR A 47 3.81 14.82 -5.54
CA TYR A 47 4.10 14.02 -6.73
C TYR A 47 5.23 13.00 -6.50
N ASN A 48 6.29 13.40 -5.80
CA ASN A 48 7.43 12.54 -5.51
C ASN A 48 7.02 11.41 -4.55
N ILE A 49 6.19 11.72 -3.56
CA ILE A 49 5.64 10.73 -2.63
C ILE A 49 4.84 9.68 -3.39
N LEU A 50 3.90 10.11 -4.25
CA LEU A 50 3.08 9.21 -5.05
C LEU A 50 3.92 8.36 -6.00
N ASN A 51 4.94 8.94 -6.63
CA ASN A 51 5.85 8.20 -7.49
C ASN A 51 6.68 7.17 -6.70
N SER A 52 7.14 7.52 -5.50
CA SER A 52 7.83 6.60 -4.59
C SER A 52 6.93 5.43 -4.18
N LEU A 53 5.69 5.71 -3.74
CA LEU A 53 4.71 4.68 -3.40
C LEU A 53 4.42 3.75 -4.59
N ARG A 54 4.31 4.29 -5.81
CA ARG A 54 4.14 3.50 -7.03
C ARG A 54 5.29 2.54 -7.26
N ILE A 55 6.54 2.99 -7.12
CA ILE A 55 7.74 2.15 -7.30
C ILE A 55 7.81 1.06 -6.22
N GLN A 56 7.53 1.42 -4.97
CA GLN A 56 7.49 0.46 -3.86
C GLN A 56 6.42 -0.61 -4.10
N LEU A 57 5.22 -0.23 -4.56
CA LEU A 57 4.14 -1.16 -4.88
C LEU A 57 4.55 -2.15 -6.00
N GLN A 58 5.21 -1.66 -7.04
CA GLN A 58 5.76 -2.53 -8.11
C GLN A 58 6.77 -3.53 -7.56
N THR A 59 7.60 -3.10 -6.60
CA THR A 59 8.58 -3.96 -5.94
C THR A 59 7.89 -5.05 -5.13
N VAL A 60 6.90 -4.70 -4.30
CA VAL A 60 6.11 -5.65 -3.52
C VAL A 60 5.42 -6.67 -4.44
N PHE A 61 4.76 -6.20 -5.49
CA PHE A 61 4.09 -7.08 -6.45
C PHE A 61 5.07 -8.05 -7.12
N THR A 62 6.24 -7.56 -7.52
CA THR A 62 7.30 -8.40 -8.12
C THR A 62 7.77 -9.47 -7.14
N GLN A 63 7.96 -9.12 -5.85
CA GLN A 63 8.34 -10.09 -4.82
C GLN A 63 7.28 -11.16 -4.60
N VAL A 64 5.99 -10.81 -4.63
CA VAL A 64 4.89 -11.78 -4.54
C VAL A 64 4.94 -12.76 -5.72
N VAL A 65 5.07 -12.25 -6.94
CA VAL A 65 5.17 -13.10 -8.15
C VAL A 65 6.36 -14.06 -8.06
N LEU A 66 7.52 -13.56 -7.65
CA LEU A 66 8.73 -14.38 -7.50
C LEU A 66 8.55 -15.46 -6.42
N ARG A 67 7.99 -15.12 -5.25
CA ARG A 67 7.73 -16.10 -4.20
C ARG A 67 6.75 -17.17 -4.66
N VAL A 68 5.63 -16.79 -5.26
CA VAL A 68 4.65 -17.75 -5.81
C VAL A 68 5.33 -18.67 -6.82
N LYS A 69 6.15 -18.11 -7.72
CA LYS A 69 6.89 -18.91 -8.71
C LYS A 69 7.85 -19.92 -8.07
N GLU A 70 8.63 -19.53 -7.07
CA GLU A 70 9.58 -20.45 -6.41
C GLU A 70 8.87 -21.54 -5.59
N GLU A 71 7.80 -21.20 -4.86
CA GLU A 71 6.99 -22.19 -4.12
C GLU A 71 6.34 -23.22 -5.06
N TRP A 72 5.82 -22.75 -6.20
CA TRP A 72 5.24 -23.64 -7.21
C TRP A 72 6.29 -24.50 -7.91
N LYS A 73 7.50 -23.97 -8.14
CA LYS A 73 8.60 -24.73 -8.71
C LYS A 73 8.96 -25.93 -7.83
N GLN A 74 9.07 -25.72 -6.51
CA GLN A 74 9.34 -26.81 -5.57
C GLN A 74 8.23 -27.87 -5.59
N SER A 75 6.97 -27.43 -5.50
CA SER A 75 5.81 -28.33 -5.53
C SER A 75 5.73 -29.15 -6.83
N MET A 76 6.07 -28.54 -7.97
CA MET A 76 6.12 -29.25 -9.26
C MET A 76 7.25 -30.27 -9.33
N LEU A 77 8.43 -29.97 -8.79
CA LEU A 77 9.56 -30.90 -8.78
C LEU A 77 9.25 -32.13 -7.92
N GLU A 78 8.71 -31.92 -6.72
CA GLU A 78 8.26 -33.00 -5.82
C GLU A 78 7.19 -33.87 -6.50
N TRP A 79 6.21 -33.25 -7.18
CA TRP A 79 5.19 -33.98 -7.93
C TRP A 79 5.78 -34.85 -9.05
N LEU A 80 6.78 -34.35 -9.78
CA LEU A 80 7.45 -35.10 -10.84
C LEU A 80 8.25 -36.30 -10.29
N GLU A 81 8.92 -36.14 -9.15
CA GLU A 81 9.67 -37.23 -8.48
C GLU A 81 8.74 -38.35 -7.98
N HIS A 82 7.49 -38.03 -7.61
CA HIS A 82 6.52 -39.05 -7.19
C HIS A 82 5.87 -39.82 -8.35
N ILE A 83 5.98 -39.33 -9.59
CA ILE A 83 5.34 -39.92 -10.77
C ILE A 83 6.30 -40.77 -11.63
N LEU A 84 7.59 -40.46 -11.57
CA LEU A 84 8.67 -41.19 -12.26
C LEU A 84 9.22 -42.34 -11.41
#